data_AF-A0A1N5UYV8-F1
#
_entry.id   AF-A0A1N5UYV8-F1
#
_cell.length_a   1.000
_cell.length_b   1.000
_cell.length_c   1.000
_cell.angle_alpha   90.00
_cell.angle_beta   90.00
_cell.angle_gamma   90.00
#
_symmetry.space_group_name_H-M   'P 1'
#
loop_
_entity.id
_entity.type
_entity.pdbx_description
1 polymer ?
#
loop_
_entity_poly.entity_id
_entity_poly.type
_entity_poly.pdbx_seq_one_letter_code
_entity_poly.pdbx_strand_id
1 'polypeptide(L)'
;MDVQLGETIIQIFGVLLLAPLVAGIYENLKAKTEFRRGPSIFQPYYDLAKYLKKEKTSTYDTNLLYRWVPMLVFGVLFSISFVIPVIIPIPTLFAPMVDFLGGAMLFSLASVFLILGAIDSRSNLSAMGASRSASFSALAEPTLILVLFSVAIESGTNNPYTTASLVSSNASLYLSLTHILSSIAFFMIFIFETGKLPVESSGLSEMGMIDEGRTYEYGGRNLFFLKYAAWIKQFLLGSVLLNIFIFPWFMFTGITGSLIDIIIMLGKWIVLILIIIFIEQILAKVRLFKIADFLAISFTLAILALVLFKLGGAII
;
A
#
# COMPACT_ATOMS: atom_id res chain seq x y z
N MET A 1 -23.58 16.54 8.40
CA MET A 1 -23.05 16.61 7.03
C MET A 1 -21.79 17.47 6.98
N ASP A 2 -21.80 18.70 7.53
CA ASP A 2 -20.64 19.60 7.49
C ASP A 2 -19.39 19.06 8.22
N VAL A 3 -19.57 18.40 9.38
CA VAL A 3 -18.46 17.78 10.14
C VAL A 3 -17.82 16.63 9.36
N GLN A 4 -18.63 15.76 8.74
CA GLN A 4 -18.16 14.65 7.90
C GLN A 4 -17.44 15.12 6.63
N LEU A 5 -17.89 16.24 6.04
CA LEU A 5 -17.22 16.86 4.90
C LEU A 5 -15.83 17.40 5.31
N GLY A 6 -15.75 18.10 6.44
CA GLY A 6 -14.48 18.60 6.98
C GLY A 6 -13.47 17.48 7.24
N GLU A 7 -13.90 16.40 7.89
CA GLU A 7 -13.08 15.21 8.13
C GLU A 7 -12.65 14.53 6.82
N THR A 8 -13.57 14.34 5.87
CA THR A 8 -13.24 13.74 4.56
C THR A 8 -12.17 14.56 3.82
N ILE A 9 -12.27 15.91 3.87
CA ILE A 9 -11.26 16.80 3.30
C ILE A 9 -9.90 16.60 4.00
N ILE A 10 -9.89 16.59 5.34
CA ILE A 10 -8.66 16.38 6.12
C ILE A 10 -8.01 15.04 5.79
N GLN A 11 -8.79 13.97 5.63
CA GLN A 11 -8.29 12.67 5.23
C GLN A 11 -7.64 12.71 3.84
N ILE A 12 -8.29 13.31 2.84
CA ILE A 12 -7.78 13.36 1.47
C ILE A 12 -6.49 14.18 1.41
N PHE A 13 -6.49 15.39 1.97
CA PHE A 13 -5.30 16.24 2.01
C PHE A 13 -4.19 15.63 2.86
N GLY A 14 -4.56 14.98 3.97
CA GLY A 14 -3.65 14.22 4.81
C GLY A 14 -2.97 13.09 4.02
N VAL A 15 -3.70 12.30 3.25
CA VAL A 15 -3.10 11.26 2.39
C VAL A 15 -2.15 11.88 1.36
N LEU A 16 -2.59 12.91 0.64
CA LEU A 16 -1.81 13.56 -0.40
C LEU A 16 -0.50 14.17 0.14
N LEU A 17 -0.54 14.74 1.34
CA LEU A 17 0.62 15.35 1.97
C LEU A 17 1.49 14.31 2.69
N LEU A 18 0.92 13.39 3.47
CA LEU A 18 1.70 12.46 4.29
C LEU A 18 2.34 11.34 3.46
N ALA A 19 1.74 10.92 2.33
CA ALA A 19 2.30 9.85 1.52
C ALA A 19 3.74 10.13 1.02
N PRO A 20 4.03 11.29 0.37
CA PRO A 20 5.41 11.66 0.04
C PRO A 20 6.29 11.87 1.28
N LEU A 21 5.74 12.39 2.38
CA LEU A 21 6.50 12.62 3.61
C LEU A 21 7.04 11.32 4.19
N VAL A 22 6.17 10.30 4.30
CA VAL A 22 6.51 8.96 4.79
C VAL A 22 7.60 8.31 3.92
N ALA A 23 7.51 8.45 2.60
CA ALA A 23 8.56 7.98 1.69
C ALA A 23 9.90 8.67 1.95
N GLY A 24 9.90 9.98 2.21
CA GLY A 24 11.10 10.76 2.51
C GLY A 24 11.70 10.44 3.89
N ILE A 25 10.85 10.21 4.90
CA ILE A 25 11.28 9.73 6.22
C ILE A 25 11.97 8.38 6.09
N TYR A 26 11.38 7.44 5.33
CA TYR A 26 11.96 6.13 5.09
C TYR A 26 13.37 6.23 4.47
N GLU A 27 13.56 6.99 3.39
CA GLU A 27 14.88 7.14 2.75
C GLU A 27 15.90 7.82 3.66
N ASN A 28 15.47 8.82 4.44
CA ASN A 28 16.35 9.50 5.39
C ASN A 28 16.82 8.57 6.52
N LEU A 29 15.89 7.80 7.11
CA LEU A 29 16.19 6.87 8.19
C LEU A 29 17.04 5.69 7.70
N LYS A 30 16.73 5.14 6.52
CA LYS A 30 17.50 4.06 5.90
C LYS A 30 18.95 4.47 5.65
N ALA A 31 19.16 5.66 5.11
CA ALA A 31 20.50 6.19 4.89
C ALA A 31 21.29 6.35 6.21
N LYS A 32 20.62 6.78 7.30
CA LYS A 32 21.25 6.90 8.62
C LYS A 32 21.63 5.54 9.21
N THR A 33 20.81 4.50 9.04
CA THR A 33 21.15 3.14 9.48
C THR A 33 22.32 2.54 8.69
N GLU A 34 22.53 3.01 7.46
CA GLU A 34 23.66 2.64 6.60
C GLU A 34 24.90 3.54 6.81
N PHE A 35 24.93 4.36 7.87
CA PHE A 35 26.01 5.31 8.19
C PHE A 35 26.35 6.31 7.07
N ARG A 36 25.38 6.66 6.23
CA ARG A 36 25.52 7.70 5.19
C ARG A 36 24.61 8.90 5.45
N ARG A 37 24.96 10.06 4.87
CA ARG A 37 24.09 11.23 4.89
C ARG A 37 22.94 11.01 3.89
N GLY A 38 21.73 10.81 4.43
CA GLY A 38 20.51 10.64 3.63
C GLY A 38 20.00 11.92 2.99
N PRO A 39 19.08 11.80 2.01
CA PRO A 39 18.38 12.95 1.45
C PRO A 39 17.50 13.64 2.51
N SER A 40 17.09 14.88 2.22
CA SER A 40 16.12 15.58 3.07
C SER A 40 14.79 14.81 3.12
N ILE A 41 14.09 14.88 4.26
CA ILE A 41 12.76 14.28 4.41
C ILE A 41 11.77 14.87 3.39
N PHE A 42 11.98 16.12 2.96
CA PHE A 42 11.15 16.77 1.94
C PHE A 42 11.56 16.48 0.49
N GLN A 43 12.57 15.63 0.28
CA GLN A 43 13.07 15.28 -1.07
C GLN A 43 11.96 14.81 -2.03
N PRO A 44 11.01 13.95 -1.62
CA PRO A 44 9.92 13.52 -2.48
C PRO A 44 9.08 14.66 -3.06
N TYR A 45 8.86 15.74 -2.30
CA TYR A 45 8.12 16.91 -2.81
C TYR A 45 8.92 17.70 -3.85
N TYR A 46 10.23 17.86 -3.63
CA TYR A 46 11.11 18.48 -4.62
C TYR A 46 11.16 17.66 -5.90
N ASP A 47 11.15 16.33 -5.79
CA ASP A 47 11.09 15.44 -6.95
C ASP A 47 9.76 15.53 -7.70
N LEU A 48 8.63 15.62 -7.01
CA LEU A 48 7.33 15.90 -7.65
C LEU A 48 7.33 17.23 -8.40
N ALA A 49 7.81 18.30 -7.77
CA ALA A 49 7.92 19.61 -8.42
C ALA A 49 8.85 19.56 -9.64
N LYS A 50 9.94 18.79 -9.56
CA LYS A 50 10.86 18.54 -10.68
C LYS A 50 10.16 17.82 -11.83
N TYR A 51 9.42 16.75 -11.56
CA TYR A 51 8.76 15.96 -12.62
C TYR A 51 7.65 16.75 -13.34
N LEU A 52 6.94 17.64 -12.65
CA LEU A 52 5.93 18.52 -13.28
C LEU A 52 6.54 19.49 -14.29
N LYS A 53 7.77 19.96 -14.02
CA LYS A 53 8.52 20.89 -14.88
C LYS A 53 9.17 20.21 -16.09
N LYS A 54 9.35 18.88 -16.04
CA LYS A 54 9.98 18.13 -17.12
C LYS A 54 8.99 17.79 -18.23
N GLU A 55 9.49 17.75 -19.46
CA GLU A 55 8.72 17.32 -20.64
C GLU A 55 8.34 15.84 -20.54
N LYS A 56 7.17 15.51 -21.08
CA LYS A 56 6.71 14.12 -21.17
C LYS A 56 7.52 13.43 -22.26
N THR A 57 8.14 12.31 -21.91
CA THR A 57 8.74 11.40 -22.89
C THR A 57 7.82 10.20 -23.09
N SER A 58 7.71 9.75 -24.33
CA SER A 58 7.00 8.52 -24.70
C SER A 58 7.82 7.78 -25.74
N THR A 59 7.78 6.46 -25.69
CA THR A 59 8.41 5.60 -26.70
C THR A 59 7.71 5.74 -28.06
N TYR A 60 8.44 5.46 -29.15
CA TYR A 60 7.89 5.47 -30.51
C TYR A 60 6.74 4.45 -30.64
N ASP A 61 5.68 4.81 -31.38
CA ASP A 61 4.48 3.98 -31.63
C ASP A 61 3.68 3.51 -30.40
N THR A 62 3.59 4.31 -29.35
CA THR A 62 2.73 4.02 -28.19
C THR A 62 1.25 4.32 -28.49
N ASN A 63 0.33 3.47 -28.01
CA ASN A 63 -1.10 3.69 -28.18
C ASN A 63 -1.62 4.78 -27.23
N LEU A 64 -2.89 5.17 -27.42
CA LEU A 64 -3.57 6.10 -26.51
C LEU A 64 -3.57 5.58 -25.07
N LEU A 65 -3.69 4.26 -24.88
CA LEU A 65 -3.74 3.64 -23.54
C LEU A 65 -2.49 3.98 -22.72
N TYR A 66 -1.28 3.79 -23.25
CA TYR A 66 -0.02 4.19 -22.59
C TYR A 66 -0.04 5.63 -22.07
N ARG A 67 -0.63 6.57 -22.81
CA ARG A 67 -0.69 7.99 -22.43
C ARG A 67 -1.62 8.26 -21.24
N TRP A 68 -2.69 7.46 -21.10
CA TRP A 68 -3.69 7.62 -20.05
C TRP A 68 -3.38 6.81 -18.79
N VAL A 69 -2.64 5.70 -18.90
CA VAL A 69 -2.30 4.81 -17.77
C VAL A 69 -1.79 5.56 -16.53
N PRO A 70 -0.82 6.49 -16.61
CA PRO A 70 -0.37 7.25 -15.43
C PRO A 70 -1.49 7.98 -14.69
N MET A 71 -2.42 8.59 -15.43
CA MET A 71 -3.54 9.33 -14.86
C MET A 71 -4.62 8.39 -14.30
N LEU A 72 -4.88 7.28 -14.97
CA LEU A 72 -5.83 6.26 -14.51
C LEU A 72 -5.35 5.62 -13.20
N VAL A 73 -4.08 5.21 -13.15
CA VAL A 73 -3.47 4.61 -11.95
C VAL A 73 -3.50 5.58 -10.78
N PHE A 74 -3.12 6.85 -11.02
CA PHE A 74 -3.21 7.89 -10.00
C PHE A 74 -4.66 8.12 -9.55
N GLY A 75 -5.61 8.23 -10.48
CA GLY A 75 -7.03 8.46 -10.18
C GLY A 75 -7.66 7.33 -9.37
N VAL A 76 -7.35 6.07 -9.69
CA VAL A 76 -7.83 4.89 -8.95
C VAL A 76 -7.23 4.87 -7.54
N LEU A 77 -5.92 5.04 -7.38
CA LEU A 77 -5.31 5.03 -6.04
C LEU A 77 -5.72 6.26 -5.21
N PHE A 78 -5.94 7.39 -5.87
CA PHE A 78 -6.49 8.58 -5.22
C PHE A 78 -7.93 8.32 -4.75
N SER A 79 -8.78 7.68 -5.54
CA SER A 79 -10.17 7.39 -5.16
C SER A 79 -10.29 6.47 -3.94
N ILE A 80 -9.34 5.54 -3.76
CA ILE A 80 -9.27 4.69 -2.55
C ILE A 80 -9.13 5.53 -1.27
N SER A 81 -8.46 6.69 -1.35
CA SER A 81 -8.28 7.60 -0.20
C SER A 81 -9.60 8.16 0.33
N PHE A 82 -10.66 8.17 -0.48
CA PHE A 82 -12.00 8.60 -0.08
C PHE A 82 -12.73 7.51 0.71
N VAL A 83 -12.31 6.26 0.58
CA VAL A 83 -13.03 5.11 1.10
C VAL A 83 -12.33 4.52 2.31
N ILE A 84 -11.02 4.31 2.28
CA ILE A 84 -10.35 3.49 3.31
C ILE A 84 -10.10 4.29 4.61
N PRO A 85 -10.19 3.68 5.80
CA PRO A 85 -9.82 4.28 7.07
C PRO A 85 -8.30 4.47 7.17
N VAL A 86 -7.83 5.66 6.80
CA VAL A 86 -6.40 5.99 6.81
C VAL A 86 -6.05 6.87 8.01
N ILE A 87 -6.70 8.02 8.13
CA ILE A 87 -6.38 9.06 9.12
C ILE A 87 -7.51 9.22 10.14
N ILE A 88 -8.76 8.90 9.76
CA ILE A 88 -9.93 9.22 10.58
C ILE A 88 -10.65 7.93 10.94
N PRO A 89 -11.06 7.73 12.21
CA PRO A 89 -11.73 6.50 12.65
C PRO A 89 -13.21 6.42 12.26
N ILE A 90 -13.79 7.51 11.75
CA ILE A 90 -15.21 7.61 11.37
C ILE A 90 -15.36 7.40 9.87
N PRO A 91 -16.43 6.71 9.42
CA PRO A 91 -16.77 6.62 8.00
C PRO A 91 -16.80 7.98 7.31
N THR A 92 -15.97 8.15 6.29
CA THR A 92 -16.05 9.29 5.35
C THR A 92 -17.39 9.30 4.62
N LEU A 93 -17.69 10.40 3.94
CA LEU A 93 -18.94 10.53 3.16
C LEU A 93 -19.17 9.37 2.17
N PHE A 94 -18.09 8.86 1.58
CA PHE A 94 -18.12 7.78 0.58
C PHE A 94 -17.76 6.40 1.15
N ALA A 95 -17.45 6.30 2.43
CA ALA A 95 -17.12 5.04 3.10
C ALA A 95 -18.17 3.93 2.91
N PRO A 96 -19.49 4.20 2.88
CA PRO A 96 -20.48 3.13 2.68
C PRO A 96 -20.48 2.53 1.27
N MET A 97 -19.82 3.17 0.29
CA MET A 97 -19.91 2.76 -1.12
C MET A 97 -18.98 1.60 -1.48
N VAL A 98 -17.93 1.36 -0.68
CA VAL A 98 -16.90 0.37 -0.98
C VAL A 98 -16.48 -0.34 0.29
N ASP A 99 -16.41 -1.66 0.21
CA ASP A 99 -16.03 -2.57 1.29
C ASP A 99 -14.57 -3.05 1.11
N PHE A 100 -14.11 -3.98 1.96
CA PHE A 100 -12.77 -4.55 1.83
C PHE A 100 -12.50 -5.17 0.46
N LEU A 101 -13.49 -5.85 -0.11
CA LEU A 101 -13.37 -6.50 -1.42
C LEU A 101 -13.23 -5.45 -2.53
N GLY A 102 -14.08 -4.42 -2.52
CA GLY A 102 -13.99 -3.32 -3.47
C GLY A 102 -12.67 -2.55 -3.35
N GLY A 103 -12.17 -2.34 -2.14
CA GLY A 103 -10.84 -1.77 -1.91
C GLY A 103 -9.71 -2.60 -2.52
N ALA A 104 -9.72 -3.91 -2.29
CA ALA A 104 -8.75 -4.84 -2.90
C ALA A 104 -8.84 -4.83 -4.43
N MET A 105 -10.04 -4.84 -5.00
CA MET A 105 -10.25 -4.78 -6.45
C MET A 105 -9.75 -3.47 -7.06
N LEU A 106 -9.85 -2.33 -6.37
CA LEU A 106 -9.29 -1.07 -6.84
C LEU A 106 -7.75 -1.09 -6.86
N PHE A 107 -7.11 -1.72 -5.88
CA PHE A 107 -5.65 -1.94 -5.92
C PHE A 107 -5.24 -2.85 -7.09
N SER A 108 -5.96 -3.96 -7.30
CA SER A 108 -5.77 -4.85 -8.47
C SER A 108 -5.96 -4.09 -9.78
N LEU A 109 -7.01 -3.27 -9.90
CA LEU A 109 -7.28 -2.48 -11.10
C LEU A 109 -6.13 -1.52 -11.43
N ALA A 110 -5.57 -0.84 -10.43
CA ALA A 110 -4.39 0.00 -10.61
C ALA A 110 -3.17 -0.82 -11.10
N SER A 111 -2.97 -2.03 -10.56
CA SER A 111 -1.89 -2.94 -10.99
C SER A 111 -2.08 -3.39 -12.45
N VAL A 112 -3.31 -3.75 -12.84
CA VAL A 112 -3.65 -4.14 -14.21
C VAL A 112 -3.37 -3.00 -15.18
N PHE A 113 -3.77 -1.76 -14.88
CA PHE A 113 -3.45 -0.62 -15.74
C PHE A 113 -1.94 -0.40 -15.89
N LEU A 114 -1.15 -0.57 -14.80
CA LEU A 114 0.31 -0.50 -14.88
C LEU A 114 0.90 -1.58 -15.78
N ILE A 115 0.42 -2.83 -15.68
CA ILE A 115 0.86 -3.94 -16.52
C ILE A 115 0.55 -3.67 -17.99
N LEU A 116 -0.67 -3.22 -18.30
CA LEU A 116 -1.07 -2.85 -19.66
C LEU A 116 -0.21 -1.73 -20.23
N GLY A 117 0.05 -0.68 -19.44
CA GLY A 117 0.92 0.42 -19.85
C GLY A 117 2.37 -0.02 -20.04
N ALA A 118 2.88 -0.95 -19.24
CA ALA A 118 4.24 -1.46 -19.40
C ALA A 118 4.40 -2.33 -20.67
N ILE A 119 3.37 -3.08 -21.07
CA ILE A 119 3.36 -3.85 -22.32
C ILE A 119 3.24 -2.91 -23.53
N ASP A 120 2.39 -1.89 -23.44
CA ASP A 120 2.15 -0.92 -24.52
C ASP A 120 3.34 0.02 -24.78
N SER A 121 4.32 0.07 -23.87
CA SER A 121 5.56 0.84 -24.07
C SER A 121 6.53 0.18 -25.05
N ARG A 122 6.25 -1.05 -25.50
CA ARG A 122 7.02 -1.79 -26.52
C ARG A 122 8.52 -1.94 -26.24
N SER A 123 8.90 -1.91 -24.97
CA SER A 123 10.27 -2.15 -24.52
C SER A 123 10.37 -3.55 -23.92
N ASN A 124 11.44 -4.27 -24.24
CA ASN A 124 11.63 -5.64 -23.73
C ASN A 124 11.79 -5.65 -22.20
N LEU A 125 12.44 -4.62 -21.63
CA LEU A 125 12.65 -4.51 -20.19
C LEU A 125 11.34 -4.27 -19.44
N SER A 126 10.49 -3.38 -19.95
CA SER A 126 9.18 -3.11 -19.34
C SER A 126 8.24 -4.31 -19.48
N ALA A 127 8.26 -5.00 -20.62
CA ALA A 127 7.49 -6.23 -20.84
C ALA A 127 7.93 -7.36 -19.89
N MET A 128 9.24 -7.51 -19.65
CA MET A 128 9.77 -8.47 -18.67
C MET A 128 9.31 -8.13 -17.24
N GLY A 129 9.37 -6.86 -16.84
CA GLY A 129 8.86 -6.39 -15.54
C GLY A 129 7.36 -6.64 -15.38
N ALA A 130 6.59 -6.38 -16.43
CA ALA A 130 5.15 -6.63 -16.48
C ALA A 130 4.81 -8.13 -16.35
N SER A 131 5.52 -9.00 -17.08
CA SER A 131 5.33 -10.46 -17.02
C SER A 131 5.59 -11.03 -15.62
N ARG A 132 6.65 -10.55 -14.95
CA ARG A 132 6.97 -10.94 -13.56
C ARG A 132 5.91 -10.45 -12.59
N SER A 133 5.56 -9.16 -12.68
CA SER A 133 4.52 -8.57 -11.83
C SER A 133 3.20 -9.32 -12.00
N ALA A 134 2.78 -9.64 -13.22
CA ALA A 134 1.57 -10.43 -13.48
C ALA A 134 1.65 -11.83 -12.85
N SER A 135 2.80 -12.50 -12.98
CA SER A 135 3.03 -13.85 -12.42
C SER A 135 2.95 -13.86 -10.89
N PHE A 136 3.54 -12.87 -10.22
CA PHE A 136 3.47 -12.75 -8.77
C PHE A 136 2.11 -12.23 -8.29
N SER A 137 1.45 -11.35 -9.05
CA SER A 137 0.11 -10.83 -8.74
C SER A 137 -0.95 -11.94 -8.73
N ALA A 138 -0.75 -13.02 -9.50
CA ALA A 138 -1.60 -14.20 -9.47
C ALA A 138 -1.69 -14.86 -8.07
N LEU A 139 -0.67 -14.67 -7.20
CA LEU A 139 -0.72 -15.07 -5.79
C LEU A 139 -1.02 -13.90 -4.87
N ALA A 140 -0.42 -12.73 -5.11
CA ALA A 140 -0.53 -11.58 -4.21
C ALA A 140 -1.97 -11.03 -4.13
N GLU A 141 -2.67 -10.89 -5.26
CA GLU A 141 -4.01 -10.30 -5.28
C GLU A 141 -5.06 -11.19 -4.58
N PRO A 142 -5.14 -12.51 -4.84
CA PRO A 142 -6.01 -13.39 -4.06
C PRO A 142 -5.66 -13.41 -2.58
N THR A 143 -4.37 -13.33 -2.23
CA THR A 143 -3.93 -13.27 -0.84
C THR A 143 -4.44 -12.01 -0.15
N LEU A 144 -4.33 -10.84 -0.80
CA LEU A 144 -4.86 -9.59 -0.27
C LEU A 144 -6.36 -9.70 0.04
N ILE A 145 -7.13 -10.29 -0.87
CA ILE A 145 -8.57 -10.52 -0.69
C ILE A 145 -8.81 -11.46 0.50
N LEU A 146 -8.11 -12.59 0.58
CA LEU A 146 -8.31 -13.58 1.66
C LEU A 146 -7.99 -13.01 3.04
N VAL A 147 -6.92 -12.22 3.15
CA VAL A 147 -6.53 -11.62 4.43
C VAL A 147 -7.57 -10.61 4.90
N LEU A 148 -8.04 -9.74 4.02
CA LEU A 148 -9.11 -8.79 4.36
C LEU A 148 -10.41 -9.51 4.69
N PHE A 149 -10.74 -10.58 3.94
CA PHE A 149 -11.91 -11.41 4.19
C PHE A 149 -11.84 -12.15 5.53
N SER A 150 -10.65 -12.58 5.95
CA SER A 150 -10.43 -13.21 7.26
C SER A 150 -10.84 -12.28 8.39
N VAL A 151 -10.44 -11.01 8.33
CA VAL A 151 -10.82 -10.02 9.35
C VAL A 151 -12.30 -9.62 9.22
N ALA A 152 -12.84 -9.58 8.00
CA ALA A 152 -14.25 -9.29 7.78
C ALA A 152 -15.16 -10.36 8.41
N ILE A 153 -14.81 -11.64 8.28
CA ILE A 153 -15.54 -12.74 8.91
C ILE A 153 -15.44 -12.65 10.43
N GLU A 154 -14.25 -12.42 10.95
CA GLU A 154 -14.02 -12.34 12.40
C GLU A 154 -14.77 -11.17 13.05
N SER A 155 -14.78 -10.02 12.38
CA SER A 155 -15.50 -8.83 12.86
C SER A 155 -17.01 -8.85 12.54
N GLY A 156 -17.48 -9.80 11.73
CA GLY A 156 -18.88 -9.91 11.30
C GLY A 156 -19.35 -8.81 10.36
N THR A 157 -18.44 -8.00 9.81
CA THR A 157 -18.74 -6.85 8.94
C THR A 157 -17.69 -6.72 7.84
N ASN A 158 -18.13 -6.29 6.65
CA ASN A 158 -17.24 -6.04 5.51
C ASN A 158 -16.78 -4.58 5.41
N ASN A 159 -17.23 -3.71 6.33
CA ASN A 159 -16.91 -2.30 6.30
C ASN A 159 -15.61 -2.01 7.10
N PRO A 160 -14.56 -1.47 6.45
CA PRO A 160 -13.26 -1.24 7.09
C PRO A 160 -13.30 -0.36 8.35
N TYR A 161 -14.15 0.67 8.41
CA TYR A 161 -14.25 1.54 9.58
C TYR A 161 -14.86 0.81 10.77
N THR A 162 -15.93 0.05 10.50
CA THR A 162 -16.59 -0.73 11.56
C THR A 162 -15.66 -1.81 12.09
N THR A 163 -14.92 -2.49 11.23
CA THR A 163 -13.90 -3.46 11.62
C THR A 163 -12.82 -2.83 12.48
N ALA A 164 -12.25 -1.68 12.07
CA ALA A 164 -11.23 -0.98 12.86
C ALA A 164 -11.75 -0.61 14.26
N SER A 165 -12.99 -0.12 14.36
CA SER A 165 -13.61 0.21 15.66
C SER A 165 -13.79 -1.03 16.55
N LEU A 166 -14.27 -2.15 15.99
CA LEU A 166 -14.52 -3.39 16.73
C LEU A 166 -13.23 -4.06 17.21
N VAL A 167 -12.20 -4.09 16.37
CA VAL A 167 -10.88 -4.62 16.75
C VAL A 167 -10.25 -3.75 17.84
N SER A 168 -10.43 -2.43 17.78
CA SER A 168 -9.90 -1.51 18.81
C SER A 168 -10.56 -1.70 20.18
N SER A 169 -11.86 -2.05 20.22
CA SER A 169 -12.63 -2.18 21.46
C SER A 169 -12.59 -3.59 22.07
N ASN A 170 -12.37 -4.62 21.25
CA ASN A 170 -12.43 -6.02 21.68
C ASN A 170 -11.04 -6.67 21.69
N ALA A 171 -10.42 -6.72 22.87
CA ALA A 171 -9.11 -7.34 23.05
C ALA A 171 -9.08 -8.84 22.67
N SER A 172 -10.19 -9.55 22.84
CA SER A 172 -10.30 -10.97 22.47
C SER A 172 -10.20 -11.20 20.97
N LEU A 173 -10.83 -10.33 20.16
CA LEU A 173 -10.72 -10.35 18.70
C LEU A 173 -9.29 -10.00 18.27
N TYR A 174 -8.72 -8.92 18.82
CA TYR A 174 -7.35 -8.52 18.47
C TYR A 174 -6.30 -9.59 18.78
N LEU A 175 -6.44 -10.31 19.91
CA LEU A 175 -5.51 -11.38 20.30
C LEU A 175 -5.90 -12.75 19.72
N SER A 176 -6.90 -12.82 18.85
CA SER A 176 -7.29 -14.08 18.25
C SER A 176 -6.17 -14.61 17.34
N LEU A 177 -6.06 -15.93 17.27
CA LEU A 177 -5.07 -16.56 16.41
C LEU A 177 -5.35 -16.27 14.92
N THR A 178 -6.62 -16.13 14.56
CA THR A 178 -7.06 -15.72 13.21
C THR A 178 -6.52 -14.33 12.88
N HIS A 179 -6.70 -13.36 13.80
CA HIS A 179 -6.24 -12.00 13.58
C HIS A 179 -4.72 -11.96 13.44
N ILE A 180 -3.97 -12.59 14.35
CA ILE A 180 -2.50 -12.63 14.31
C ILE A 180 -1.96 -13.20 12.99
N LEU A 181 -2.50 -14.34 12.53
CA LEU A 181 -2.07 -14.95 11.28
C LEU A 181 -2.41 -14.07 10.07
N SER A 182 -3.59 -13.44 10.08
CA SER A 182 -3.98 -12.49 9.04
C SER A 182 -3.09 -11.25 9.03
N SER A 183 -2.66 -10.74 10.19
CA SER A 183 -1.72 -9.62 10.33
C SER A 183 -0.34 -9.96 9.74
N ILE A 184 0.17 -11.16 10.01
CA ILE A 184 1.45 -11.62 9.44
C ILE A 184 1.33 -11.77 7.92
N ALA A 185 0.24 -12.38 7.43
CA ALA A 185 0.00 -12.51 5.99
C ALA A 185 -0.11 -11.15 5.30
N PHE A 186 -0.86 -10.19 5.88
CA PHE A 186 -0.97 -8.82 5.36
C PHE A 186 0.39 -8.12 5.34
N PHE A 187 1.19 -8.27 6.39
CA PHE A 187 2.52 -7.67 6.47
C PHE A 187 3.46 -8.19 5.36
N MET A 188 3.42 -9.50 5.08
CA MET A 188 4.17 -10.08 3.96
C MET A 188 3.71 -9.51 2.61
N ILE A 189 2.40 -9.40 2.37
CA ILE A 189 1.85 -8.77 1.15
C ILE A 189 2.25 -7.31 1.06
N PHE A 190 2.21 -6.58 2.18
CA PHE A 190 2.63 -5.18 2.22
C PHE A 190 4.11 -5.01 1.81
N ILE A 191 5.02 -5.87 2.26
CA ILE A 191 6.42 -5.86 1.81
C ILE A 191 6.53 -6.09 0.30
N PHE A 192 5.76 -7.05 -0.23
CA PHE A 192 5.73 -7.34 -1.67
C PHE A 192 5.21 -6.15 -2.47
N GLU A 193 4.06 -5.59 -2.11
CA GLU A 193 3.39 -4.50 -2.83
C GLU A 193 4.14 -3.15 -2.76
N THR A 194 5.06 -3.00 -1.82
CA THR A 194 5.90 -1.81 -1.63
C THR A 194 7.32 -1.98 -2.18
N GLY A 195 7.64 -3.15 -2.73
CA GLY A 195 8.94 -3.44 -3.34
C GLY A 195 10.12 -3.34 -2.36
N LYS A 196 9.91 -3.70 -1.09
CA LYS A 196 10.91 -3.64 -0.02
C LYS A 196 11.65 -4.96 0.13
N LEU A 197 12.82 -4.94 0.78
CA LEU A 197 13.54 -6.18 1.09
C LEU A 197 12.70 -7.04 2.05
N PRO A 198 12.69 -8.37 1.88
CA PRO A 198 13.57 -9.19 1.03
C PRO A 198 13.10 -9.38 -0.43
N VAL A 199 11.94 -8.84 -0.82
CA VAL A 199 11.30 -9.11 -2.12
C VAL A 199 12.01 -8.39 -3.25
N GLU A 200 12.12 -7.07 -3.17
CA GLU A 200 12.75 -6.23 -4.20
C GLU A 200 13.74 -5.26 -3.55
N SER A 201 14.69 -4.79 -4.36
CA SER A 201 15.68 -3.79 -3.98
C SER A 201 15.76 -2.76 -5.10
N SER A 202 15.59 -1.48 -4.78
CA SER A 202 15.73 -0.40 -5.77
C SER A 202 17.18 -0.27 -6.26
N GLY A 203 17.37 -0.09 -7.57
CA GLY A 203 18.53 0.66 -8.09
C GLY A 203 19.68 -0.06 -8.82
N LEU A 204 19.81 -1.39 -8.86
CA LEU A 204 21.05 -2.01 -9.40
C LEU A 204 20.92 -3.33 -10.19
N SER A 205 19.76 -3.70 -10.72
CA SER A 205 19.69 -4.88 -11.59
C SER A 205 18.61 -4.77 -12.64
N GLU A 206 18.96 -4.33 -13.85
CA GLU A 206 18.09 -4.28 -15.03
C GLU A 206 17.31 -5.61 -15.21
N MET A 207 17.99 -6.73 -15.00
CA MET A 207 17.45 -8.07 -15.16
C MET A 207 16.61 -8.57 -13.96
N GLY A 208 16.54 -7.85 -12.85
CA GLY A 208 15.82 -8.25 -11.63
C GLY A 208 14.72 -7.29 -11.18
N MET A 209 14.41 -6.27 -11.98
CA MET A 209 13.37 -5.27 -11.69
C MET A 209 11.98 -5.90 -11.86
N ILE A 210 11.08 -5.57 -10.96
CA ILE A 210 9.65 -5.88 -11.06
C ILE A 210 8.91 -4.55 -11.15
N ASP A 211 8.86 -3.78 -10.07
CA ASP A 211 8.10 -2.52 -10.02
C ASP A 211 8.76 -1.39 -10.82
N GLU A 212 10.08 -1.26 -10.69
CA GLU A 212 10.82 -0.25 -11.45
C GLU A 212 10.81 -0.56 -12.96
N GLY A 213 10.69 -1.84 -13.34
CA GLY A 213 10.57 -2.27 -14.74
C GLY A 213 9.27 -1.80 -15.39
N ARG A 214 8.14 -1.84 -14.66
CA ARG A 214 6.83 -1.40 -15.19
C ARG A 214 6.78 0.09 -15.53
N THR A 215 7.60 0.90 -14.87
CA THR A 215 7.58 2.37 -15.00
C THR A 215 8.76 2.93 -15.80
N TYR A 216 9.64 2.07 -16.30
CA TYR A 216 10.96 2.43 -16.84
C TYR A 216 10.92 3.43 -18.00
N GLU A 217 9.97 3.26 -18.93
CA GLU A 217 9.84 4.08 -20.13
C GLU A 217 9.16 5.44 -19.89
N TYR A 218 8.55 5.65 -18.71
CA TYR A 218 7.81 6.87 -18.43
C TYR A 218 8.74 7.98 -17.92
N GLY A 219 8.65 9.16 -18.53
CA GLY A 219 9.39 10.35 -18.10
C GLY A 219 8.53 11.58 -17.84
N GLY A 220 9.16 12.58 -17.24
CA GLY A 220 8.57 13.89 -16.91
C GLY A 220 7.24 13.79 -16.17
N ARG A 221 6.20 14.46 -16.69
CA ARG A 221 4.88 14.52 -16.04
C ARG A 221 4.18 13.16 -15.93
N ASN A 222 4.48 12.19 -16.78
CA ASN A 222 3.89 10.85 -16.63
C ASN A 222 4.50 10.13 -15.43
N LEU A 223 5.82 10.28 -15.23
CA LEU A 223 6.52 9.76 -14.06
C LEU A 223 6.07 10.43 -12.76
N PHE A 224 5.68 11.71 -12.80
CA PHE A 224 5.05 12.39 -11.66
C PHE A 224 3.84 11.60 -11.13
N PHE A 225 2.87 11.30 -12.00
CA PHE A 225 1.65 10.59 -11.59
C PHE A 225 1.96 9.20 -11.06
N LEU A 226 2.87 8.46 -11.71
CA LEU A 226 3.23 7.10 -11.32
C LEU A 226 3.98 7.06 -9.98
N LYS A 227 4.97 7.92 -9.76
CA LYS A 227 5.70 7.99 -8.49
C LYS A 227 4.79 8.45 -7.36
N TYR A 228 3.92 9.43 -7.61
CA TYR A 228 2.98 9.88 -6.61
C TYR A 228 1.96 8.80 -6.26
N ALA A 229 1.42 8.10 -7.27
CA ALA A 229 0.52 6.98 -7.08
C ALA A 229 1.18 5.84 -6.28
N ALA A 230 2.45 5.53 -6.53
CA ALA A 230 3.19 4.53 -5.77
C ALA A 230 3.31 4.90 -4.28
N TRP A 231 3.62 6.16 -3.96
CA TRP A 231 3.65 6.62 -2.56
C TRP A 231 2.27 6.61 -1.91
N ILE A 232 1.21 7.00 -2.64
CA ILE A 232 -0.17 6.90 -2.15
C ILE A 232 -0.52 5.44 -1.87
N LYS A 233 -0.25 4.51 -2.80
CA LYS A 233 -0.47 3.08 -2.61
C LYS A 233 0.23 2.55 -1.37
N GLN A 234 1.52 2.87 -1.19
CA GLN A 234 2.29 2.50 0.00
C GLN A 234 1.62 3.05 1.26
N PHE A 235 1.24 4.33 1.27
CA PHE A 235 0.59 4.95 2.41
C PHE A 235 -0.78 4.36 2.71
N LEU A 236 -1.60 4.03 1.70
CA LEU A 236 -2.90 3.43 1.91
C LEU A 236 -2.79 2.01 2.49
N LEU A 237 -1.98 1.14 1.87
CA LEU A 237 -1.79 -0.23 2.34
C LEU A 237 -1.16 -0.28 3.75
N GLY A 238 -0.13 0.53 3.99
CA GLY A 238 0.49 0.56 5.32
C GLY A 238 -0.42 1.16 6.38
N SER A 239 -1.33 2.06 6.00
CA SER A 239 -2.32 2.59 6.94
C SER A 239 -3.40 1.58 7.28
N VAL A 240 -3.85 0.77 6.31
CA VAL A 240 -4.73 -0.39 6.56
C VAL A 240 -4.04 -1.37 7.51
N LEU A 241 -2.78 -1.71 7.25
CA LEU A 241 -1.98 -2.57 8.14
C LEU A 241 -1.94 -2.01 9.56
N LEU A 242 -1.65 -0.72 9.72
CA LEU A 242 -1.53 -0.09 11.03
C LEU A 242 -2.86 0.01 11.76
N ASN A 243 -3.92 0.48 11.10
CA ASN A 243 -5.20 0.76 11.76
C ASN A 243 -6.06 -0.48 11.98
N ILE A 244 -5.90 -1.54 11.19
CA ILE A 244 -6.73 -2.75 11.32
C ILE A 244 -5.95 -3.89 11.97
N PHE A 245 -4.68 -4.08 11.64
CA PHE A 245 -3.95 -5.31 11.99
C PHE A 245 -2.93 -5.16 13.13
N ILE A 246 -2.26 -4.01 13.26
CA ILE A 246 -1.15 -3.86 14.22
C ILE A 246 -1.54 -2.97 15.41
N PHE A 247 -1.92 -1.71 15.17
CA PHE A 247 -2.14 -0.69 16.20
C PHE A 247 -3.46 0.07 15.96
N PRO A 248 -4.63 -0.54 16.23
CA PRO A 248 -5.93 0.08 15.99
C PRO A 248 -6.28 1.20 16.96
N TRP A 249 -5.51 1.39 18.04
CA TRP A 249 -5.83 2.32 19.13
C TRP A 249 -5.39 3.77 18.86
N PHE A 250 -5.79 4.65 19.79
CA PHE A 250 -5.41 6.07 19.88
C PHE A 250 -5.94 6.97 18.76
N MET A 251 -7.02 6.60 18.08
CA MET A 251 -7.68 7.48 17.11
C MET A 251 -8.84 8.21 17.78
N PHE A 252 -8.97 9.52 17.55
CA PHE A 252 -9.98 10.35 18.17
C PHE A 252 -11.03 10.82 17.17
N THR A 253 -12.22 11.17 17.66
CA THR A 253 -13.33 11.63 16.80
C THR A 253 -13.45 13.16 16.84
N GLY A 254 -13.97 13.75 15.76
CA GLY A 254 -14.19 15.19 15.63
C GLY A 254 -13.03 15.94 14.97
N ILE A 255 -13.29 17.19 14.55
CA ILE A 255 -12.34 18.00 13.76
C ILE A 255 -11.01 18.21 14.51
N THR A 256 -11.05 18.55 15.79
CA THR A 256 -9.82 18.69 16.60
C THR A 256 -9.12 17.34 16.81
N GLY A 257 -9.88 16.25 16.91
CA GLY A 257 -9.35 14.88 16.95
C GLY A 257 -8.61 14.53 15.65
N SER A 258 -9.19 14.84 14.49
CA SER A 258 -8.59 14.53 13.19
C SER A 258 -7.23 15.19 12.95
N LEU A 259 -6.99 16.38 13.53
CA LEU A 259 -5.67 17.03 13.47
C LEU A 259 -4.65 16.32 14.37
N ILE A 260 -5.09 15.81 15.52
CA ILE A 260 -4.25 15.01 16.42
C ILE A 260 -3.95 13.65 15.77
N ASP A 261 -4.94 13.06 15.10
CA ASP A 261 -4.81 11.77 14.40
C ASP A 261 -3.73 11.80 13.32
N ILE A 262 -3.50 12.95 12.65
CA ILE A 262 -2.39 13.11 11.71
C ILE A 262 -1.04 12.84 12.40
N ILE A 263 -0.84 13.40 13.60
CA ILE A 263 0.39 13.25 14.37
C ILE A 263 0.53 11.80 14.86
N ILE A 264 -0.56 11.22 15.35
CA ILE A 264 -0.60 9.84 15.82
C ILE A 264 -0.29 8.88 14.66
N MET A 265 -0.88 9.12 13.50
CA MET A 265 -0.66 8.31 12.31
C MET A 265 0.79 8.41 11.81
N LEU A 266 1.38 9.60 11.85
CA LEU A 266 2.82 9.77 11.61
C LEU A 266 3.67 8.97 12.61
N GLY A 267 3.31 8.98 13.88
CA GLY A 267 3.96 8.15 14.91
C GLY A 267 3.90 6.66 14.58
N LYS A 268 2.71 6.15 14.26
CA LYS A 268 2.50 4.75 13.84
C LYS A 268 3.34 4.40 12.61
N TRP A 269 3.39 5.30 11.63
CA TRP A 269 4.22 5.14 10.43
C TRP A 269 5.72 5.10 10.72
N ILE A 270 6.22 5.93 11.64
CA ILE A 270 7.64 5.90 12.05
C ILE A 270 7.98 4.53 12.64
N VAL A 271 7.10 3.97 13.49
CA VAL A 271 7.30 2.62 14.04
C VAL A 271 7.35 1.57 12.93
N LEU A 272 6.41 1.61 11.98
CA LEU A 272 6.41 0.69 10.85
C LEU A 272 7.68 0.82 9.99
N ILE A 273 8.13 2.05 9.72
CA ILE A 273 9.37 2.31 8.97
C ILE A 273 10.58 1.70 9.68
N LEU A 274 10.67 1.87 11.01
CA LEU A 274 11.77 1.29 11.79
C LEU A 274 11.77 -0.25 11.71
N ILE A 275 10.60 -0.89 11.78
CA ILE A 275 10.46 -2.34 11.63
C ILE A 275 10.91 -2.77 10.22
N ILE A 276 10.46 -2.08 9.17
CA ILE A 276 10.87 -2.40 7.80
C ILE A 276 12.38 -2.26 7.66
N ILE A 277 12.95 -1.13 8.06
CA ILE A 277 14.40 -0.88 7.96
C ILE A 277 15.17 -1.96 8.72
N PHE A 278 14.74 -2.33 9.93
CA PHE A 278 15.37 -3.41 10.69
C PHE A 278 15.37 -4.74 9.91
N ILE A 279 14.27 -5.10 9.28
CA ILE A 279 14.17 -6.28 8.41
C ILE A 279 15.11 -6.16 7.21
N GLU A 280 15.18 -4.98 6.56
CA GLU A 280 16.07 -4.76 5.41
C GLU A 280 17.56 -4.86 5.78
N GLN A 281 17.94 -4.53 7.02
CA GLN A 281 19.33 -4.67 7.47
C GLN A 281 19.70 -6.13 7.78
N ILE A 282 18.72 -6.97 8.12
CA ILE A 282 18.96 -8.38 8.49
C ILE A 282 18.83 -9.31 7.28
N LEU A 283 17.91 -9.02 6.36
CA LEU A 283 17.59 -9.91 5.26
C LEU A 283 18.25 -9.45 3.96
N ALA A 284 18.89 -10.41 3.28
CA ALA A 284 19.37 -10.21 1.92
C ALA A 284 18.21 -10.32 0.91
N LYS A 285 18.40 -9.72 -0.27
CA LYS A 285 17.50 -9.88 -1.41
C LYS A 285 17.34 -11.35 -1.77
N VAL A 286 16.09 -11.80 -1.84
CA VAL A 286 15.74 -13.16 -2.23
C VAL A 286 15.79 -13.30 -3.76
N ARG A 287 16.13 -14.50 -4.26
CA ARG A 287 16.14 -14.77 -5.70
C ARG A 287 14.73 -14.63 -6.28
N LEU A 288 14.61 -14.18 -7.53
CA LEU A 288 13.32 -13.88 -8.18
C LEU A 288 12.32 -15.04 -8.09
N PHE A 289 12.74 -16.29 -8.32
CA PHE A 289 11.86 -17.45 -8.23
C PHE A 289 11.38 -17.77 -6.80
N LYS A 290 12.12 -17.33 -5.78
CA LYS A 290 11.78 -17.51 -4.36
C LYS A 290 10.78 -16.46 -3.86
N ILE A 291 10.48 -15.43 -4.66
CA ILE A 291 9.38 -14.49 -4.36
C ILE A 291 8.02 -15.20 -4.42
N ALA A 292 7.85 -16.16 -5.33
CA ALA A 292 6.65 -16.99 -5.39
C ALA A 292 6.48 -17.82 -4.11
N ASP A 293 7.56 -18.42 -3.58
CA ASP A 293 7.53 -19.14 -2.30
C ASP A 293 7.15 -18.21 -1.13
N PHE A 294 7.69 -16.99 -1.10
CA PHE A 294 7.34 -15.98 -0.10
C PHE A 294 5.85 -15.61 -0.14
N LEU A 295 5.29 -15.40 -1.34
CA LEU A 295 3.86 -15.14 -1.51
C LEU A 295 2.99 -16.36 -1.19
N ALA A 296 3.45 -17.57 -1.52
CA ALA A 296 2.75 -18.81 -1.20
C ALA A 296 2.65 -19.03 0.32
N ILE A 297 3.67 -18.66 1.08
CA ILE A 297 3.63 -18.67 2.56
C ILE A 297 2.56 -17.69 3.05
N SER A 298 2.54 -16.45 2.53
CA SER A 298 1.52 -15.47 2.91
C SER A 298 0.10 -15.95 2.58
N PHE A 299 -0.10 -16.52 1.38
CA PHE A 299 -1.36 -17.13 0.96
C PHE A 299 -1.80 -18.27 1.89
N THR A 300 -0.87 -19.15 2.27
CA THR A 300 -1.14 -20.27 3.16
C THR A 300 -1.50 -19.80 4.57
N LEU A 301 -0.84 -18.75 5.09
CA LEU A 301 -1.18 -18.14 6.36
C LEU A 301 -2.59 -17.52 6.35
N ALA A 302 -2.98 -16.87 5.25
CA ALA A 302 -4.31 -16.32 5.08
C ALA A 302 -5.39 -17.42 5.07
N ILE A 303 -5.16 -18.54 4.37
CA ILE A 303 -6.05 -19.70 4.38
C ILE A 303 -6.10 -20.31 5.78
N LEU A 304 -4.96 -20.46 6.44
CA LEU A 304 -4.88 -21.03 7.79
C LEU A 304 -5.70 -20.19 8.78
N ALA A 305 -5.64 -18.86 8.69
CA ALA A 305 -6.46 -17.97 9.50
C ALA A 305 -7.96 -18.25 9.32
N LEU A 306 -8.43 -18.38 8.08
CA LEU A 306 -9.82 -18.68 7.75
C LEU A 306 -10.27 -20.07 8.24
N VAL A 307 -9.42 -21.08 8.06
CA VAL A 307 -9.69 -22.45 8.52
C VAL A 307 -9.76 -22.49 10.04
N LEU A 308 -8.83 -21.82 10.73
CA LEU A 308 -8.81 -21.76 12.18
C LEU A 308 -10.01 -20.99 12.74
N PHE A 309 -10.46 -19.93 12.09
CA PHE A 309 -11.70 -19.27 12.49
C PHE A 309 -12.88 -20.24 12.44
N LYS A 310 -12.98 -21.03 11.36
CA LYS A 310 -14.07 -22.00 11.18
C LYS A 310 -13.98 -23.19 12.14
N LEU A 311 -12.77 -23.65 12.46
CA LEU A 311 -12.53 -24.78 13.37
C LEU A 311 -12.57 -24.41 14.85
N GLY A 312 -12.04 -23.23 15.19
CA GLY A 312 -12.00 -22.71 16.56
C GLY A 312 -13.37 -22.35 17.10
N GLY A 313 -14.37 -22.22 16.21
CA GLY A 313 -15.71 -21.77 16.55
C GLY A 313 -15.68 -20.29 16.93
N ALA A 314 -16.73 -19.57 16.57
CA ALA A 314 -16.97 -18.25 17.08
C ALA A 314 -16.95 -18.32 18.63
N ILE A 315 -15.90 -17.81 19.26
CA ILE A 315 -15.98 -17.36 20.64
C ILE A 315 -16.75 -16.03 20.56
N ILE A 316 -18.06 -16.14 20.32
CA ILE A 316 -19.06 -15.10 20.56
C ILE A 316 -19.81 -15.54 21.82
#